data_AF-A0A2A4T4M1-F1
#
_entry.id   AF-A0A2A4T4M1-F1
#
_cell.length_a   1.000
_cell.length_b   1.000
_cell.length_c   1.000
_cell.angle_alpha   90.00
_cell.angle_beta   90.00
_cell.angle_gamma   90.00
#
_symmetry.space_group_name_H-M   'P 1'
#
loop_
_entity.id
_entity.type
_entity.pdbx_description
1 polymer ?
#
loop_
_entity_poly.entity_id
_entity_poly.type
_entity_poly.pdbx_seq_one_letter_code
_entity_poly.pdbx_strand_id
1 'polypeptide(L)' 'MKTLKCYDCDESFEAETSTGMLNHFYGHYMKEHEDIIKGGSDEDKNNWMKKFNSDWNNN' A
#
# COMPACT_ATOMS: atom_id res chain seq x y z
N MET A 1 -16.49 3.53 1.27
CA MET A 1 -15.41 2.53 1.37
C MET A 1 -14.81 2.35 0.00
N LYS A 2 -13.48 2.22 -0.06
CA LYS A 2 -12.75 1.91 -1.29
C LYS A 2 -11.99 0.60 -1.10
N THR A 3 -11.83 -0.13 -2.19
CA THR A 3 -11.13 -1.41 -2.21
C THR A 3 -9.86 -1.24 -3.03
N LEU A 4 -8.70 -1.52 -2.44
CA LEU A 4 -7.42 -1.51 -3.14
C LEU A 4 -6.76 -2.89 -3.03
N LYS A 5 -6.18 -3.33 -4.14
CA LYS A 5 -5.39 -4.55 -4.21
C LYS A 5 -3.94 -4.26 -3.81
N CYS A 6 -3.29 -5.20 -3.13
CA CYS A 6 -1.86 -5.19 -2.95
C CYS A 6 -1.15 -5.05 -4.30
N TYR A 7 -0.04 -4.32 -4.34
CA TYR A 7 0.71 -4.13 -5.58
C TYR A 7 1.67 -5.28 -5.88
N ASP A 8 1.94 -6.13 -4.88
CA ASP A 8 2.93 -7.20 -4.93
C ASP A 8 2.31 -8.60 -4.75
N CYS A 9 1.00 -8.69 -4.48
CA CYS A 9 0.28 -9.97 -4.39
C CYS A 9 -1.22 -9.84 -4.70
N ASP A 10 -1.95 -10.95 -4.58
CA ASP A 10 -3.39 -11.01 -4.86
C ASP A 10 -4.31 -10.55 -3.73
N GLU A 11 -3.76 -10.19 -2.56
CA GLU A 11 -4.55 -9.74 -1.41
C GLU A 11 -5.19 -8.37 -1.69
N SER A 12 -6.41 -8.16 -1.16
CA SER A 12 -7.17 -6.92 -1.33
C SER A 12 -7.67 -6.44 0.02
N PHE A 13 -7.70 -5.12 0.19
CA PHE A 13 -8.11 -4.46 1.43
C PHE A 13 -9.23 -3.49 1.15
N GLU A 14 -10.07 -3.29 2.16
CA GLU A 14 -11.17 -2.33 2.13
C GLU A 14 -11.01 -1.36 3.30
N ALA A 15 -11.17 -0.07 3.04
CA ALA A 15 -11.12 0.94 4.09
C ALA A 15 -12.02 2.14 3.78
N GLU A 16 -12.46 2.81 4.83
CA GLU A 16 -13.21 4.07 4.75
C GLU A 16 -12.31 5.28 4.50
N THR A 17 -11.09 5.24 5.00
CA THR A 17 -10.12 6.35 4.92
C THR A 17 -8.80 5.89 4.33
N SER A 18 -8.07 6.82 3.70
CA SER A 18 -6.73 6.54 3.16
C SER A 18 -5.79 6.08 4.27
N THR A 19 -5.83 6.71 5.44
CA THR A 19 -5.05 6.29 6.61
C THR A 19 -5.38 4.86 7.05
N GLY A 20 -6.66 4.48 7.05
CA GLY A 20 -7.07 3.09 7.33
C GLY A 20 -6.49 2.12 6.31
N MET A 21 -6.58 2.47 5.03
CA MET A 21 -5.99 1.67 3.95
C MET A 21 -4.47 1.54 4.11
N LEU A 22 -3.76 2.64 4.39
CA LEU A 22 -2.32 2.63 4.63
C LEU A 22 -1.91 1.71 5.77
N ASN A 23 -2.68 1.66 6.86
CA ASN A 23 -2.42 0.74 7.96
C ASN A 23 -2.58 -0.73 7.53
N HIS A 24 -3.58 -1.05 6.69
CA HIS A 24 -3.71 -2.40 6.12
C HIS A 24 -2.49 -2.78 5.28
N PHE A 25 -2.10 -1.91 4.34
CA PHE A 25 -0.92 -2.12 3.52
C PHE A 25 0.35 -2.24 4.36
N TYR A 26 0.56 -1.37 5.35
CA TYR A 26 1.74 -1.43 6.20
C TYR A 26 1.82 -2.73 6.99
N GLY A 27 0.72 -3.15 7.62
CA GLY A 27 0.66 -4.41 8.36
C GLY A 27 0.87 -5.63 7.45
N HIS A 28 0.28 -5.62 6.25
CA HIS A 28 0.48 -6.66 5.26
C HIS A 28 1.94 -6.73 4.79
N TYR A 29 2.51 -5.61 4.35
CA TYR A 29 3.87 -5.60 3.84
C TYR A 29 4.90 -5.91 4.93
N MET A 30 4.69 -5.54 6.19
CA MET A 30 5.60 -5.94 7.27
C MET A 30 5.63 -7.45 7.49
N LYS A 31 4.55 -8.15 7.16
CA LYS A 31 4.40 -9.58 7.42
C LYS A 31 4.73 -10.45 6.20
N GLU A 32 4.25 -10.07 5.02
CA GLU A 32 4.29 -10.89 3.80
C GLU A 32 5.27 -10.32 2.74
N HIS A 33 5.65 -9.04 2.84
CA HIS A 33 6.53 -8.35 1.89
C HIS A 33 7.65 -7.58 2.59
N GLU A 34 8.16 -8.13 3.68
CA GLU A 34 9.12 -7.44 4.55
C GLU A 34 10.38 -7.02 3.78
N ASP A 35 10.84 -7.88 2.87
CA ASP A 35 11.97 -7.63 1.97
C ASP A 35 11.81 -6.38 1.11
N ILE A 36 10.58 -6.06 0.70
CA ILE A 36 10.26 -4.88 -0.12
C ILE A 36 10.40 -3.60 0.72
N ILE A 37 9.89 -3.61 1.96
CA ILE A 37 10.00 -2.43 2.85
C ILE A 37 11.44 -2.24 3.32
N LYS A 38 12.13 -3.32 3.72
CA LYS A 38 13.50 -3.25 4.27
C LYS A 38 14.55 -2.93 3.20
N GLY A 39 14.35 -3.38 1.97
CA GLY A 39 15.26 -3.14 0.85
C GLY A 39 15.00 -1.85 0.07
N GLY A 40 13.83 -1.23 0.24
CA GLY A 40 13.42 -0.06 -0.54
C GLY A 40 14.17 1.23 -0.17
N SER A 41 14.66 1.93 -1.20
CA SER A 41 15.21 3.28 -1.06
C SER A 41 14.11 4.30 -0.76
N ASP A 42 14.48 5.51 -0.35
CA ASP A 42 13.51 6.62 -0.21
C ASP A 42 12.78 6.94 -1.52
N GLU A 43 13.42 6.71 -2.67
CA GLU A 43 12.79 6.84 -3.98
C GLU A 43 11.69 5.80 -4.20
N ASP A 44 11.93 4.54 -3.83
CA ASP A 44 10.93 3.46 -3.94
C ASP A 44 9.73 3.75 -3.05
N LYS A 45 9.98 4.19 -1.81
CA LYS A 45 8.93 4.61 -0.86
C LYS A 45 8.12 5.77 -1.42
N ASN A 46 8.77 6.78 -2.00
CA ASN A 46 8.09 7.92 -2.62
C ASN A 46 7.25 7.52 -3.84
N ASN A 47 7.75 6.63 -4.68
CA ASN A 47 7.03 6.12 -5.85
C ASN A 47 5.82 5.30 -5.45
N TRP A 48 5.98 4.43 -4.45
CA TRP A 48 4.87 3.70 -3.83
C TRP A 48 3.82 4.67 -3.28
N MET A 49 4.25 5.74 -2.62
CA MET A 49 3.34 6.78 -2.09
C MET A 49 2.59 7.58 -3.14
N LYS A 50 3.25 7.90 -4.25
CA LYS A 50 2.59 8.55 -5.40
C LYS A 50 1.56 7.62 -6.02
N LYS A 51 1.91 6.34 -6.21
CA LYS A 51 1.00 5.33 -6.77
C LYS A 51 -0.22 5.13 -5.88
N PHE A 52 -0.01 4.93 -4.58
CA PHE A 52 -1.09 4.83 -3.60
C PHE A 52 -2.02 6.04 -3.64
N ASN A 53 -1.48 7.25 -3.59
CA ASN A 53 -2.31 8.47 -3.62
C ASN A 53 -3.07 8.61 -4.94
N SER A 54 -2.46 8.24 -6.07
CA SER A 54 -3.14 8.23 -7.35
C SER A 54 -4.29 7.22 -7.36
N ASP A 55 -4.04 5.98 -6.96
CA ASP A 55 -5.06 4.92 -6.95
C ASP A 55 -6.18 5.26 -5.95
N TRP A 56 -5.84 5.78 -4.77
CA TRP A 56 -6.83 6.22 -3.79
C TRP A 56 -7.73 7.36 -4.28
N ASN A 57 -7.18 8.33 -5.03
CA ASN A 57 -7.98 9.46 -5.51
C ASN A 57 -8.79 9.16 -6.78
N ASN A 58 -8.36 8.17 -7.58
CA ASN A 58 -9.03 7.78 -8.84
C ASN A 58 -9.97 6.58 -8.71
N ASN A 59 -9.90 5.82 -7.62
CA ASN A 59 -10.86 4.77 -7.25
C ASN A 59 -12.05 5.37 -6.48
#